data_AF-A0A0M9EQF4-F1
#
_entry.id   AF-A0A0M9EQF4-F1
#
_cell.length_a   1.000
_cell.length_b   1.000
_cell.length_c   1.000
_cell.angle_alpha   90.00
_cell.angle_beta   90.00
_cell.angle_gamma   90.00
#
_symmetry.space_group_name_H-M   'P 1'
#
loop_
_entity.id
_entity.type
_entity.pdbx_description
1 polymer ?
#
loop_
_entity_poly.entity_id
_entity_poly.type
_entity_poly.pdbx_seq_one_letter_code
_entity_poly.pdbx_strand_id
1 'polypeptide(L)'
;MLSKVVSRRDSFGLHNDSHPNKEAPRKIQENADPEITPAPDGGTQAWLVAAGAACIFFSCLGFANSFGVLQEYYMTHQLRGHSADAIAWIGSVSTFIQFAAGALSGPLFDRYGSWVIRPAAVTYVFATMMTSLCTEYWHFMLAQGVLMGSAMAFLQIPAFAALSQYFDKKRAAAFGIAVSGSSIGGVVFPIALSKMLNDSSLGFGWSIRIMGFVMIPLMSFSGVTVRSRLPSRKTSFFLPAAFKNPLYLLVISSLFFLFIGMFAPLFFIPTYAVSRGVNPTLASYFLAITNAASTFGRIIPGVLADKYGRLNVYSLGGVSTGIVILCMNETKSTAALVVYVAVFGFTSGTIISGVSAAFTLVVKDPRDNGTYMGMGLAVSSLAALIGPPVNGALIDRYGGFFEVSRLCSQLSLSTGYSKNMDYTTDDIANAYRSERLEYIKADKDDSNLQKIALEILKDPVVQALTAPTILQPKGQQECKSYLESVCNSLLGVAICLRDESSETPTIIGIMCIGWGGISPTVAHHRNAEIGISLVKEHQGKGYGREAINWILDWGFRHAGLHTIGISTASYNPRAVHLYESMGFVHEGRRRGTIWQNRGWHDLINLGMTEREWEILRGLPQLQSS
;
A
#
# COMPACT_ATOMS: atom_id res chain seq x y z
N MET A 1 56.81 -24.62 -76.99
CA MET A 1 57.26 -24.06 -75.70
C MET A 1 56.38 -22.87 -75.38
N LEU A 2 55.57 -22.75 -74.33
CA LEU A 2 55.17 -23.57 -73.19
C LEU A 2 53.73 -23.11 -72.84
N SER A 3 52.85 -24.07 -72.54
CA SER A 3 51.39 -24.04 -72.24
C SER A 3 50.95 -22.98 -71.20
N LYS A 4 49.84 -22.21 -71.24
CA LYS A 4 48.42 -22.31 -71.71
C LYS A 4 47.64 -23.54 -71.24
N VAL A 5 46.64 -23.35 -70.35
CA VAL A 5 45.29 -23.99 -70.33
C VAL A 5 44.39 -23.22 -69.32
N VAL A 6 43.43 -22.38 -69.78
CA VAL A 6 41.93 -22.52 -69.75
C VAL A 6 41.31 -22.11 -68.37
N SER A 7 40.29 -21.26 -68.24
CA SER A 7 39.00 -21.21 -68.95
C SER A 7 38.24 -19.89 -68.78
N ARG A 8 37.75 -19.33 -69.89
CA ARG A 8 36.52 -18.53 -69.97
C ARG A 8 35.52 -19.34 -70.79
N ARG A 9 34.26 -19.38 -70.40
CA ARG A 9 33.14 -19.67 -71.30
C ARG A 9 31.86 -19.05 -70.77
N ASP A 10 31.33 -18.11 -71.56
CA ASP A 10 29.93 -17.68 -71.53
C ASP A 10 29.20 -18.25 -72.74
N SER A 11 27.88 -18.38 -72.55
CA SER A 11 26.77 -18.31 -73.53
C SER A 11 26.16 -19.60 -74.12
N PHE A 12 24.83 -19.46 -74.38
CA PHE A 12 23.75 -20.41 -74.75
C PHE A 12 23.08 -21.15 -73.57
N GLY A 13 21.77 -21.08 -73.29
CA GLY A 13 20.63 -20.36 -73.86
C GLY A 13 19.30 -20.97 -73.34
N LEU A 14 18.32 -20.11 -73.02
CA LEU A 14 16.84 -20.29 -73.02
C LEU A 14 16.19 -21.51 -72.34
N HIS A 15 15.52 -21.30 -71.19
CA HIS A 15 14.03 -21.30 -71.10
C HIS A 15 13.56 -20.95 -69.68
N ASN A 16 12.50 -20.14 -69.65
CA ASN A 16 11.93 -19.48 -68.49
C ASN A 16 10.76 -20.35 -67.99
N ASP A 17 10.87 -20.94 -66.79
CA ASP A 17 9.73 -21.52 -66.08
C ASP A 17 9.60 -20.85 -64.71
N SER A 18 8.49 -20.15 -64.56
CA SER A 18 8.08 -19.36 -63.40
C SER A 18 7.36 -20.23 -62.37
N HIS A 19 7.85 -20.28 -61.13
CA HIS A 19 7.04 -20.42 -59.89
C HIS A 19 7.89 -20.05 -58.64
N PRO A 20 7.25 -19.63 -57.53
CA PRO A 20 7.51 -18.34 -56.90
C PRO A 20 8.58 -18.37 -55.80
N ASN A 21 9.21 -17.21 -55.63
CA ASN A 21 10.11 -16.86 -54.53
C ASN A 21 9.52 -17.28 -53.18
N LYS A 22 10.20 -18.20 -52.49
CA LYS A 22 10.03 -18.40 -51.04
C LYS A 22 10.61 -17.18 -50.35
N GLU A 23 9.76 -16.24 -49.97
CA GLU A 23 10.11 -15.17 -49.04
C GLU A 23 10.71 -15.79 -47.77
N ALA A 24 11.89 -15.31 -47.39
CA ALA A 24 12.48 -15.58 -46.09
C ALA A 24 11.48 -15.16 -45.00
N PRO A 25 11.38 -15.91 -43.89
CA PRO A 25 10.44 -15.57 -42.83
C PRO A 25 10.74 -14.16 -42.30
N ARG A 26 9.80 -13.24 -42.51
CA ARG A 26 9.78 -11.94 -41.84
C ARG A 26 9.93 -12.21 -40.35
N LYS A 27 11.03 -11.75 -39.75
CA LYS A 27 11.12 -11.58 -38.31
C LYS A 27 9.94 -10.71 -37.91
N ILE A 28 8.93 -11.32 -37.29
CA ILE A 28 7.91 -10.59 -36.56
C ILE A 28 8.69 -9.78 -35.54
N GLN A 29 8.71 -8.46 -35.71
CA GLN A 29 9.09 -7.56 -34.63
C GLN A 29 8.16 -7.91 -33.46
N GLU A 30 8.70 -8.54 -32.42
CA GLU A 30 8.08 -8.54 -31.12
C GLU A 30 7.80 -7.07 -30.81
N ASN A 31 6.52 -6.72 -30.72
CA ASN A 31 6.10 -5.40 -30.25
C ASN A 31 6.73 -5.22 -28.85
N ALA A 32 7.81 -4.45 -28.77
CA ALA A 32 8.28 -3.94 -27.49
C ALA A 32 7.08 -3.26 -26.82
N ASP A 33 6.70 -3.72 -25.63
CA ASP A 33 5.67 -3.04 -24.85
C ASP A 33 6.04 -1.55 -24.76
N PRO A 34 5.11 -0.62 -25.04
CA PRO A 34 5.43 0.80 -25.07
C PRO A 34 6.07 1.20 -23.74
N GLU A 35 7.26 1.77 -23.82
CA GLU A 35 8.07 2.15 -22.67
C GLU A 35 7.24 3.04 -21.74
N ILE A 36 6.99 2.57 -20.52
CA ILE A 36 6.17 3.28 -19.54
C ILE A 36 6.96 4.50 -19.08
N THR A 37 6.63 5.66 -19.64
CA THR A 37 7.24 6.92 -19.22
C THR A 37 6.88 7.24 -17.77
N PRO A 38 7.78 7.86 -17.00
CA PRO A 38 7.48 8.32 -15.64
C PRO A 38 6.25 9.24 -15.60
N ALA A 39 5.61 9.33 -14.43
CA ALA A 39 4.49 10.24 -14.24
C ALA A 39 4.94 11.71 -14.44
N PRO A 40 4.17 12.55 -15.14
CA PRO A 40 4.56 13.93 -15.40
C PRO A 40 4.56 14.83 -14.16
N ASP A 41 3.85 14.46 -13.08
CA ASP A 41 3.81 15.21 -11.81
C ASP A 41 3.42 16.70 -11.95
N GLY A 42 2.67 17.00 -13.00
CA GLY A 42 2.25 18.36 -13.37
C GLY A 42 2.02 18.52 -14.87
N GLY A 43 2.03 19.77 -15.32
CA GLY A 43 1.68 20.15 -16.69
C GLY A 43 0.17 20.31 -16.89
N THR A 44 -0.19 20.92 -18.02
CA THR A 44 -1.58 21.28 -18.33
C THR A 44 -2.50 20.06 -18.35
N GLN A 45 -2.07 18.96 -18.98
CA GLN A 45 -2.87 17.75 -19.07
C GLN A 45 -3.11 17.09 -17.70
N ALA A 46 -2.09 16.98 -16.84
CA ALA A 46 -2.26 16.38 -15.52
C ALA A 46 -3.23 17.18 -14.65
N TRP A 47 -3.14 18.52 -14.68
CA TRP A 47 -4.06 19.38 -13.94
C TRP A 47 -5.46 19.45 -14.53
N LEU A 48 -5.61 19.31 -15.86
CA LEU A 48 -6.93 19.13 -16.48
C LEU A 48 -7.59 17.82 -16.04
N VAL A 49 -6.85 16.72 -15.95
CA VAL A 49 -7.34 15.45 -15.40
C VAL A 49 -7.77 15.63 -13.93
N ALA A 50 -6.97 16.33 -13.13
CA ALA A 50 -7.31 16.61 -11.74
C ALA A 50 -8.56 17.49 -11.59
N ALA A 51 -8.71 18.51 -12.43
CA ALA A 51 -9.90 19.36 -12.47
C ALA A 51 -11.14 18.56 -12.91
N GLY A 52 -11.02 17.70 -13.93
CA GLY A 52 -12.09 16.80 -14.35
C GLY A 52 -12.50 15.83 -13.26
N ALA A 53 -11.53 15.23 -12.56
CA ALA A 53 -11.80 14.39 -11.39
C ALA A 53 -12.51 15.20 -10.28
N ALA A 54 -12.10 16.44 -10.03
CA ALA A 54 -12.77 17.32 -9.07
C ALA A 54 -14.23 17.59 -9.43
N CYS A 55 -14.54 17.81 -10.72
CA CYS A 55 -15.91 17.96 -11.21
C CYS A 55 -16.74 16.67 -11.01
N ILE A 56 -16.15 15.49 -11.22
CA ILE A 56 -16.78 14.20 -10.90
C ILE A 56 -17.13 14.12 -9.41
N PHE A 57 -16.17 14.40 -8.53
CA PHE A 57 -16.39 14.32 -7.08
C PHE A 57 -17.38 15.38 -6.58
N PHE A 58 -17.35 16.59 -7.14
CA PHE A 58 -18.32 17.64 -6.89
C PHE A 58 -19.74 17.17 -7.19
N SER A 59 -20.00 16.67 -8.40
CA SER A 59 -21.35 16.25 -8.79
C SER A 59 -21.81 14.96 -8.14
N CYS A 60 -20.91 14.00 -7.90
CA CYS A 60 -21.28 12.70 -7.36
C CYS A 60 -21.41 12.75 -5.83
N LEU A 61 -20.27 12.71 -5.13
CA LEU A 61 -20.25 12.70 -3.66
C LEU A 61 -20.83 14.00 -3.07
N GLY A 62 -20.69 15.14 -3.77
CA GLY A 62 -21.30 16.40 -3.33
C GLY A 62 -22.83 16.35 -3.35
N PHE A 63 -23.44 15.84 -4.42
CA PHE A 63 -24.91 15.68 -4.48
C PHE A 63 -25.41 14.58 -3.55
N ALA A 64 -24.64 13.51 -3.33
CA ALA A 64 -25.01 12.46 -2.38
C ALA A 64 -25.23 13.00 -0.95
N ASN A 65 -24.51 14.05 -0.55
CA ASN A 65 -24.72 14.73 0.73
C ASN A 65 -26.10 15.41 0.84
N SER A 66 -26.79 15.67 -0.28
CA SER A 66 -28.16 16.19 -0.29
C SER A 66 -29.20 15.14 0.09
N PHE A 67 -28.81 13.87 0.29
CA PHE A 67 -29.75 12.81 0.63
C PHE A 67 -30.54 13.12 1.91
N GLY A 68 -29.94 13.77 2.92
CA GLY A 68 -30.67 14.18 4.13
C GLY A 68 -31.85 15.11 3.83
N VAL A 69 -31.63 16.11 2.97
CA VAL A 69 -32.69 17.05 2.52
C VAL A 69 -33.77 16.30 1.71
N LEU A 70 -33.33 15.38 0.85
CA LEU A 70 -34.25 14.56 0.04
C LEU A 70 -35.08 13.61 0.90
N GLN A 71 -34.48 12.96 1.89
CA GLN A 71 -35.15 12.05 2.80
C GLN A 71 -36.27 12.75 3.57
N GLU A 72 -35.99 13.93 4.14
CA GLU A 72 -37.00 14.75 4.82
C GLU A 72 -38.14 15.15 3.85
N TYR A 73 -37.79 15.58 2.64
CA TYR A 73 -38.77 15.93 1.63
C TYR A 73 -39.65 14.72 1.24
N TYR A 74 -39.05 13.54 1.04
CA TYR A 74 -39.78 12.32 0.70
C TYR A 74 -40.75 11.90 1.79
N MET A 75 -40.32 11.93 3.06
CA MET A 75 -41.17 11.64 4.23
C MET A 75 -42.38 12.57 4.30
N THR A 76 -42.19 13.84 3.92
CA THR A 76 -43.21 14.88 4.01
C THR A 76 -43.99 15.07 2.71
N HIS A 77 -43.71 14.34 1.61
CA HIS A 77 -44.36 14.51 0.30
C HIS A 77 -44.63 13.17 -0.41
N GLN A 78 -43.79 12.75 -1.36
CA GLN A 78 -44.08 11.61 -2.26
C GLN A 78 -44.21 10.28 -1.51
N LEU A 79 -43.41 10.08 -0.47
CA LEU A 79 -43.37 8.83 0.30
C LEU A 79 -44.03 8.98 1.67
N ARG A 80 -45.01 9.89 1.79
CA ARG A 80 -45.86 10.00 2.98
C ARG A 80 -46.45 8.63 3.32
N GLY A 81 -46.23 8.17 4.55
CA GLY A 81 -46.70 6.87 5.03
C GLY A 81 -45.64 5.76 5.05
N HIS A 82 -44.48 5.95 4.43
CA HIS A 82 -43.33 5.08 4.64
C HIS A 82 -42.56 5.47 5.91
N SER A 83 -41.91 4.50 6.55
CA SER A 83 -41.04 4.76 7.71
C SER A 83 -39.76 5.48 7.29
N ALA A 84 -39.18 6.28 8.20
CA ALA A 84 -37.91 6.97 7.97
C ALA A 84 -36.78 5.98 7.63
N ASP A 85 -36.76 4.82 8.29
CA ASP A 85 -35.82 3.73 8.03
C ASP A 85 -35.94 3.18 6.60
N ALA A 86 -37.17 2.91 6.13
CA ALA A 86 -37.40 2.41 4.77
C ALA A 86 -36.87 3.40 3.72
N ILE A 87 -37.07 4.70 3.92
CA ILE A 87 -36.58 5.74 3.00
C ILE A 87 -35.05 5.85 3.07
N ALA A 88 -34.44 5.75 4.26
CA ALA A 88 -32.99 5.79 4.44
C ALA A 88 -32.23 4.68 3.68
N TRP A 89 -32.88 3.54 3.41
CA TRP A 89 -32.33 2.48 2.57
C TRP A 89 -31.97 2.95 1.15
N ILE A 90 -32.69 3.93 0.58
CA ILE A 90 -32.39 4.45 -0.77
C ILE A 90 -30.97 5.03 -0.82
N GLY A 91 -30.63 5.90 0.13
CA GLY A 91 -29.30 6.52 0.23
C GLY A 91 -28.22 5.52 0.62
N SER A 92 -28.54 4.60 1.54
CA SER A 92 -27.61 3.56 2.02
C SER A 92 -27.23 2.59 0.90
N VAL A 93 -28.20 2.11 0.12
CA VAL A 93 -27.96 1.27 -1.07
C VAL A 93 -27.14 2.02 -2.12
N SER A 94 -27.43 3.31 -2.34
CA SER A 94 -26.67 4.15 -3.26
C SER A 94 -25.19 4.21 -2.89
N THR A 95 -24.90 4.48 -1.61
CA THR A 95 -23.54 4.59 -1.07
C THR A 95 -22.84 3.23 -1.07
N PHE A 96 -23.56 2.15 -0.72
CA PHE A 96 -23.02 0.80 -0.79
C PHE A 96 -22.61 0.43 -2.22
N ILE A 97 -23.51 0.59 -3.20
CA ILE A 97 -23.24 0.25 -4.61
C ILE A 97 -22.12 1.12 -5.17
N GLN A 98 -22.08 2.41 -4.81
CA GLN A 98 -21.01 3.33 -5.22
C GLN A 98 -19.61 2.77 -4.92
N PHE A 99 -19.41 2.15 -3.77
CA PHE A 99 -18.11 1.58 -3.41
C PHE A 99 -18.00 0.10 -3.83
N ALA A 100 -19.06 -0.70 -3.68
CA ALA A 100 -19.08 -2.13 -4.02
C ALA A 100 -18.86 -2.37 -5.52
N ALA A 101 -19.52 -1.60 -6.39
CA ALA A 101 -19.33 -1.68 -7.83
C ALA A 101 -17.93 -1.21 -8.27
N GLY A 102 -17.13 -0.65 -7.36
CA GLY A 102 -15.71 -0.36 -7.58
C GLY A 102 -14.89 -1.60 -7.95
N ALA A 103 -15.26 -2.78 -7.43
CA ALA A 103 -14.63 -4.05 -7.82
C ALA A 103 -14.77 -4.35 -9.32
N LEU A 104 -15.82 -3.84 -9.97
CA LEU A 104 -16.02 -3.95 -11.41
C LEU A 104 -15.42 -2.75 -12.16
N SER A 105 -15.65 -1.55 -11.63
CA SER A 105 -15.22 -0.31 -12.29
C SER A 105 -13.71 -0.18 -12.40
N GLY A 106 -12.96 -0.58 -11.38
CA GLY A 106 -11.49 -0.53 -11.36
C GLY A 106 -10.85 -1.34 -12.50
N PRO A 107 -11.11 -2.65 -12.58
CA PRO A 107 -10.63 -3.49 -13.69
C PRO A 107 -11.08 -3.01 -15.08
N LEU A 108 -12.29 -2.47 -15.20
CA LEU A 108 -12.77 -1.92 -16.46
C LEU A 108 -11.97 -0.70 -16.88
N PHE A 109 -11.61 0.18 -15.95
CA PHE A 109 -10.70 1.29 -16.26
C PHE A 109 -9.32 0.79 -16.67
N ASP A 110 -8.76 -0.18 -15.94
CA ASP A 110 -7.42 -0.69 -16.27
C ASP A 110 -7.40 -1.32 -17.69
N ARG A 111 -8.52 -1.86 -18.18
CA ARG A 111 -8.63 -2.50 -19.50
C ARG A 111 -9.05 -1.54 -20.63
N TYR A 112 -10.01 -0.65 -20.36
CA TYR A 112 -10.62 0.22 -21.38
C TYR A 112 -10.23 1.70 -21.23
N GLY A 113 -9.42 2.03 -20.24
CA GLY A 113 -8.99 3.39 -19.94
C GLY A 113 -10.15 4.28 -19.52
N SER A 114 -10.01 5.59 -19.77
CA SER A 114 -11.02 6.58 -19.38
C SER A 114 -12.33 6.50 -20.17
N TRP A 115 -12.43 5.63 -21.19
CA TRP A 115 -13.65 5.50 -21.98
C TRP A 115 -14.85 5.05 -21.14
N VAL A 116 -14.60 4.33 -20.04
CA VAL A 116 -15.61 3.88 -19.05
C VAL A 116 -16.38 5.06 -18.41
N ILE A 117 -15.76 6.24 -18.30
CA ILE A 117 -16.35 7.42 -17.63
C ILE A 117 -17.50 8.01 -18.45
N ARG A 118 -17.43 7.97 -19.78
CA ARG A 118 -18.40 8.65 -20.67
C ARG A 118 -19.82 8.06 -20.58
N PRO A 119 -20.03 6.74 -20.75
CA PRO A 119 -21.37 6.18 -20.57
C PRO A 119 -21.87 6.37 -19.14
N ALA A 120 -21.00 6.22 -18.14
CA ALA A 120 -21.36 6.43 -16.74
C ALA A 120 -21.81 7.87 -16.45
N ALA A 121 -21.18 8.87 -17.07
CA ALA A 121 -21.57 10.27 -16.95
C ALA A 121 -22.99 10.53 -17.50
N VAL A 122 -23.30 9.95 -18.66
CA VAL A 122 -24.64 10.03 -19.26
C VAL A 122 -25.65 9.31 -18.37
N THR A 123 -25.32 8.13 -17.87
CA THR A 123 -26.18 7.36 -16.96
C THR A 123 -26.43 8.10 -15.65
N TYR A 124 -25.42 8.79 -15.08
CA TYR A 124 -25.56 9.55 -13.84
C TYR A 124 -26.52 10.74 -14.00
N VAL A 125 -26.35 11.52 -15.08
CA VAL A 125 -27.26 12.62 -15.40
C VAL A 125 -28.66 12.09 -15.67
N PHE A 126 -28.79 11.01 -16.44
CA PHE A 126 -30.07 10.37 -16.72
C PHE A 126 -30.76 9.91 -15.42
N ALA A 127 -30.05 9.24 -14.52
CA ALA A 127 -30.56 8.80 -13.22
C ALA A 127 -31.06 9.98 -12.38
N THR A 128 -30.30 11.08 -12.37
CA THR A 128 -30.69 12.33 -11.69
C THR A 128 -31.97 12.92 -12.30
N MET A 129 -32.06 12.98 -13.63
CA MET A 129 -33.26 13.47 -14.32
C MET A 129 -34.47 12.57 -14.10
N MET A 130 -34.29 11.24 -14.09
CA MET A 130 -35.36 10.29 -13.80
C MET A 130 -35.85 10.39 -12.36
N THR A 131 -34.95 10.70 -11.41
CA THR A 131 -35.32 10.97 -10.02
C THR A 131 -36.35 12.10 -9.91
N SER A 132 -36.35 13.07 -10.82
CA SER A 132 -37.34 14.16 -10.86
C SER A 132 -38.78 13.71 -11.16
N LEU A 133 -38.95 12.51 -11.71
CA LEU A 133 -40.24 11.92 -12.10
C LEU A 133 -40.73 10.88 -11.10
N CYS A 134 -39.93 10.56 -10.08
CA CYS A 134 -40.24 9.52 -9.12
C CYS A 134 -41.38 9.94 -8.17
N THR A 135 -42.21 8.96 -7.81
CA THR A 135 -43.43 9.12 -7.01
C THR A 135 -43.57 7.99 -5.99
N GLU A 136 -43.26 6.76 -6.41
CA GLU A 136 -43.30 5.57 -5.55
C GLU A 136 -41.91 5.19 -5.03
N TYR A 137 -41.87 4.47 -3.91
CA TYR A 137 -40.64 4.04 -3.24
C TYR A 137 -39.66 3.33 -4.19
N TRP A 138 -40.16 2.37 -4.98
CA TRP A 138 -39.31 1.60 -5.89
C TRP A 138 -38.75 2.44 -7.04
N HIS A 139 -39.43 3.52 -7.46
CA HIS A 139 -38.90 4.48 -8.42
C HIS A 139 -37.60 5.11 -7.89
N PHE A 140 -37.63 5.59 -6.64
CA PHE A 140 -36.46 6.20 -6.00
C PHE A 140 -35.36 5.18 -5.72
N MET A 141 -35.72 3.97 -5.28
CA MET A 141 -34.75 2.89 -5.06
C MET A 141 -34.00 2.53 -6.36
N LEU A 142 -34.72 2.46 -7.49
CA LEU A 142 -34.10 2.12 -8.78
C LEU A 142 -33.26 3.29 -9.33
N ALA A 143 -33.81 4.51 -9.36
CA ALA A 143 -33.16 5.67 -9.97
C ALA A 143 -31.99 6.20 -9.11
N GLN A 144 -32.22 6.42 -7.82
CA GLN A 144 -31.27 7.05 -6.91
C GLN A 144 -30.42 6.03 -6.14
N GLY A 145 -31.03 4.92 -5.71
CA GLY A 145 -30.31 3.83 -5.05
C GLY A 145 -29.38 3.11 -6.02
N VAL A 146 -29.96 2.37 -6.97
CA VAL A 146 -29.20 1.44 -7.82
C VAL A 146 -28.49 2.15 -8.97
N LEU A 147 -29.22 2.88 -9.81
CA LEU A 147 -28.68 3.42 -11.06
C LEU A 147 -27.67 4.54 -10.81
N MET A 148 -28.03 5.51 -9.95
CA MET A 148 -27.13 6.60 -9.58
C MET A 148 -25.90 6.09 -8.82
N GLY A 149 -26.07 5.20 -7.84
CA GLY A 149 -24.96 4.59 -7.10
C GLY A 149 -23.99 3.83 -8.01
N SER A 150 -24.53 3.04 -8.96
CA SER A 150 -23.72 2.33 -9.97
C SER A 150 -22.94 3.32 -10.84
N ALA A 151 -23.59 4.35 -11.35
CA ALA A 151 -22.93 5.35 -12.19
C ALA A 151 -21.82 6.10 -11.43
N MET A 152 -22.01 6.40 -10.14
CA MET A 152 -21.00 7.02 -9.29
C MET A 152 -19.73 6.17 -9.18
N ALA A 153 -19.86 4.85 -9.03
CA ALA A 153 -18.72 3.94 -8.98
C ALA A 153 -17.87 4.03 -10.26
N PHE A 154 -18.54 3.98 -11.41
CA PHE A 154 -17.95 4.03 -12.76
C PHE A 154 -17.44 5.42 -13.17
N LEU A 155 -17.68 6.44 -12.35
CA LEU A 155 -17.10 7.77 -12.51
C LEU A 155 -15.91 7.97 -11.57
N GLN A 156 -16.06 7.64 -10.29
CA GLN A 156 -15.08 7.99 -9.25
C GLN A 156 -13.85 7.09 -9.24
N ILE A 157 -14.03 5.76 -9.33
CA ILE A 157 -12.90 4.82 -9.31
C ILE A 157 -11.99 5.03 -10.53
N PRO A 158 -12.52 5.21 -11.76
CA PRO A 158 -11.70 5.54 -12.93
C PRO A 158 -11.01 6.89 -12.80
N ALA A 159 -11.65 7.88 -12.18
CA ALA A 159 -11.03 9.18 -11.92
C ALA A 159 -9.83 9.07 -10.96
N PHE A 160 -9.96 8.27 -9.89
CA PHE A 160 -8.84 7.98 -8.99
C PHE A 160 -7.69 7.28 -9.72
N ALA A 161 -8.01 6.26 -10.50
CA ALA A 161 -7.02 5.51 -11.25
C ALA A 161 -6.32 6.40 -12.29
N ALA A 162 -7.04 7.24 -13.03
CA ALA A 162 -6.45 8.21 -13.96
C ALA A 162 -5.49 9.18 -13.25
N LEU A 163 -5.89 9.78 -12.12
CA LEU A 163 -5.03 10.64 -11.31
C LEU A 163 -3.71 9.98 -10.93
N SER A 164 -3.77 8.72 -10.49
CA SER A 164 -2.58 7.96 -10.08
C SER A 164 -1.56 7.76 -11.21
N GLN A 165 -2.01 7.79 -12.47
CA GLN A 165 -1.14 7.66 -13.63
C GLN A 165 -0.40 8.95 -13.96
N TYR A 166 -0.97 10.12 -13.64
CA TYR A 166 -0.39 11.42 -13.97
C TYR A 166 0.49 12.00 -12.85
N PHE A 167 0.27 11.58 -11.61
CA PHE A 167 1.02 12.06 -10.45
C PHE A 167 1.68 10.89 -9.73
N ASP A 168 2.94 11.07 -9.36
CA ASP A 168 3.69 10.16 -8.49
C ASP A 168 4.22 10.92 -7.28
N LYS A 169 5.12 11.89 -7.46
CA LYS A 169 5.65 12.72 -6.37
C LYS A 169 4.60 13.62 -5.72
N LYS A 170 3.62 14.12 -6.47
CA LYS A 170 2.54 15.00 -5.98
C LYS A 170 1.18 14.30 -5.90
N ARG A 171 1.21 12.97 -5.73
CA ARG A 171 0.03 12.12 -5.89
C ARG A 171 -1.00 12.36 -4.78
N ALA A 172 -0.58 12.46 -3.52
CA ALA A 172 -1.52 12.68 -2.43
C ALA A 172 -2.13 14.09 -2.48
N ALA A 173 -1.35 15.11 -2.88
CA ALA A 173 -1.85 16.44 -3.14
C ALA A 173 -2.90 16.46 -4.27
N ALA A 174 -2.62 15.77 -5.38
CA ALA A 174 -3.56 15.67 -6.49
C ALA A 174 -4.87 14.96 -6.10
N PHE A 175 -4.79 13.87 -5.32
CA PHE A 175 -5.98 13.24 -4.73
C PHE A 175 -6.72 14.19 -3.79
N GLY A 176 -6.01 14.90 -2.91
CA GLY A 176 -6.59 15.90 -2.02
C GLY A 176 -7.39 16.97 -2.76
N ILE A 177 -6.81 17.55 -3.81
CA ILE A 177 -7.47 18.55 -4.66
C ILE A 177 -8.69 17.97 -5.36
N ALA A 178 -8.56 16.82 -6.03
CA ALA A 178 -9.67 16.22 -6.75
C ALA A 178 -10.83 15.85 -5.82
N VAL A 179 -10.52 15.20 -4.71
CA VAL A 179 -11.50 14.75 -3.73
C VAL A 179 -12.13 15.96 -3.01
N SER A 180 -11.42 17.08 -2.84
CA SER A 180 -11.99 18.32 -2.28
C SER A 180 -13.22 18.82 -3.04
N GLY A 181 -13.36 18.48 -4.33
CA GLY A 181 -14.54 18.77 -5.13
C GLY A 181 -15.83 18.27 -4.46
N SER A 182 -15.81 17.10 -3.81
CA SER A 182 -17.01 16.60 -3.13
C SER A 182 -17.39 17.36 -1.88
N SER A 183 -16.40 17.96 -1.20
CA SER A 183 -16.63 18.77 -0.01
C SER A 183 -17.27 20.09 -0.40
N ILE A 184 -16.78 20.74 -1.46
CA ILE A 184 -17.39 21.94 -2.03
C ILE A 184 -18.81 21.63 -2.52
N GLY A 185 -19.00 20.53 -3.25
CA GLY A 185 -20.32 20.10 -3.72
C GLY A 185 -21.28 19.79 -2.56
N GLY A 186 -20.78 19.18 -1.48
CA GLY A 186 -21.55 18.87 -0.27
C GLY A 186 -21.96 20.11 0.54
N VAL A 187 -21.44 21.29 0.21
CA VAL A 187 -21.96 22.59 0.70
C VAL A 187 -22.99 23.13 -0.28
N VAL A 188 -22.67 23.15 -1.58
CA VAL A 188 -23.49 23.79 -2.61
C VAL A 188 -24.81 23.06 -2.84
N PHE A 189 -24.78 21.74 -3.07
CA PHE A 189 -25.96 20.97 -3.46
C PHE A 189 -27.04 20.92 -2.38
N PRO A 190 -26.75 20.62 -1.09
CA PRO A 190 -27.80 20.55 -0.08
C PRO A 190 -28.47 21.91 0.17
N ILE A 191 -27.68 23.00 0.21
CA ILE A 191 -28.21 24.35 0.42
C ILE A 191 -29.08 24.79 -0.75
N ALA A 192 -28.59 24.60 -1.98
CA ALA A 192 -29.35 24.95 -3.18
C ALA A 192 -30.65 24.15 -3.26
N LEU A 193 -30.59 22.85 -2.99
CA LEU A 193 -31.77 21.98 -3.02
C LEU A 193 -32.78 22.35 -1.92
N SER A 194 -32.34 22.56 -0.69
CA SER A 194 -33.20 23.00 0.42
C SER A 194 -33.94 24.29 0.08
N LYS A 195 -33.24 25.30 -0.46
CA LYS A 195 -33.88 26.56 -0.86
C LYS A 195 -34.89 26.38 -1.99
N MET A 196 -34.59 25.56 -2.99
CA MET A 196 -35.53 25.33 -4.08
C MET A 196 -36.76 24.53 -3.63
N LEU A 197 -36.61 23.56 -2.73
CA LEU A 197 -37.72 22.76 -2.24
C LEU A 197 -38.61 23.51 -1.25
N ASN A 198 -38.03 24.34 -0.38
CA ASN A 198 -38.76 24.95 0.74
C ASN A 198 -39.10 26.43 0.52
N ASP A 199 -38.26 27.18 -0.20
CA ASP A 199 -38.37 28.65 -0.31
C ASP A 199 -38.79 29.12 -1.72
N SER A 200 -39.17 28.19 -2.60
CA SER A 200 -39.49 28.51 -4.00
C SER A 200 -40.75 27.80 -4.51
N SER A 201 -41.31 28.29 -5.61
CA SER A 201 -42.47 27.69 -6.29
C SER A 201 -42.10 26.59 -7.30
N LEU A 202 -40.81 26.24 -7.44
CA LEU A 202 -40.32 25.34 -8.50
C LEU A 202 -40.80 23.87 -8.33
N GLY A 203 -41.17 23.46 -7.10
CA GLY A 203 -41.58 22.09 -6.81
C GLY A 203 -40.45 21.07 -6.98
N PHE A 204 -40.72 19.81 -6.59
CA PHE A 204 -39.71 18.76 -6.56
C PHE A 204 -39.07 18.48 -7.93
N GLY A 205 -39.88 18.28 -8.97
CA GLY A 205 -39.39 17.86 -10.29
C GLY A 205 -38.41 18.86 -10.89
N TRP A 206 -38.73 20.16 -10.88
CA TRP A 206 -37.80 21.17 -11.40
C TRP A 206 -36.57 21.36 -10.52
N SER A 207 -36.71 21.25 -9.19
CA SER A 207 -35.58 21.33 -8.26
C SER A 207 -34.51 20.28 -8.59
N ILE A 208 -34.91 19.02 -8.82
CA ILE A 208 -33.99 17.95 -9.22
C ILE A 208 -33.44 18.16 -10.63
N ARG A 209 -34.25 18.61 -11.59
CA ARG A 209 -33.78 18.88 -12.96
C ARG A 209 -32.73 19.99 -13.00
N ILE A 210 -32.91 21.05 -12.21
CA ILE A 210 -31.92 22.14 -12.09
C ILE A 210 -30.59 21.57 -11.58
N MET A 211 -30.61 20.70 -10.57
CA MET A 211 -29.39 20.02 -10.11
C MET A 211 -28.76 19.18 -11.23
N GLY A 212 -29.56 18.44 -12.00
CA GLY A 212 -29.10 17.71 -13.18
C GLY A 212 -28.48 18.63 -14.25
N PHE A 213 -29.09 19.79 -14.53
CA PHE A 213 -28.57 20.77 -15.49
C PHE A 213 -27.24 21.38 -15.04
N VAL A 214 -27.05 21.59 -13.73
CA VAL A 214 -25.76 22.03 -13.16
C VAL A 214 -24.69 20.94 -13.36
N MET A 215 -25.06 19.66 -13.27
CA MET A 215 -24.12 18.55 -13.45
C MET A 215 -23.70 18.32 -14.90
N ILE A 216 -24.54 18.60 -15.89
CA ILE A 216 -24.24 18.37 -17.33
C ILE A 216 -22.91 19.01 -17.77
N PRO A 217 -22.65 20.32 -17.59
CA PRO A 217 -21.38 20.92 -18.03
C PRO A 217 -20.18 20.34 -17.26
N LEU A 218 -20.34 20.03 -15.97
CA LEU A 218 -19.30 19.42 -15.15
C LEU A 218 -18.95 18.00 -15.62
N MET A 219 -19.96 17.19 -15.92
CA MET A 219 -19.79 15.83 -16.45
C MET A 219 -19.22 15.84 -17.87
N SER A 220 -19.66 16.77 -18.72
CA SER A 220 -19.13 16.95 -20.07
C SER A 220 -17.66 17.33 -20.04
N PHE A 221 -17.29 18.30 -19.19
CA PHE A 221 -15.90 18.69 -18.97
C PHE A 221 -15.06 17.49 -18.49
N SER A 222 -15.57 16.72 -17.53
CA SER A 222 -14.89 15.53 -17.01
C SER A 222 -14.69 14.44 -18.06
N GLY A 223 -15.69 14.18 -18.90
CA GLY A 223 -15.63 13.16 -19.96
C GLY A 223 -14.63 13.47 -21.09
N VAL A 224 -14.24 14.74 -21.23
CA VAL A 224 -13.23 15.21 -22.20
C VAL A 224 -11.82 15.27 -21.58
N THR A 225 -11.73 15.72 -20.32
CA THR A 225 -10.46 16.00 -19.64
C THR A 225 -9.86 14.79 -18.95
N VAL A 226 -10.66 13.90 -18.35
CA VAL A 226 -10.14 12.70 -17.68
C VAL A 226 -9.71 11.68 -18.74
N ARG A 227 -8.41 11.45 -18.81
CA ARG A 227 -7.77 10.55 -19.78
C ARG A 227 -6.91 9.52 -19.05
N SER A 228 -6.85 8.31 -19.60
CA SER A 228 -5.86 7.31 -19.21
C SER A 228 -4.53 7.60 -19.93
N ARG A 229 -3.43 7.58 -19.20
CA ARG A 229 -2.07 7.78 -19.74
C ARG A 229 -1.40 6.46 -20.11
N LEU A 230 -1.63 5.42 -19.30
CA LEU A 230 -0.96 4.13 -19.42
C LEU A 230 -1.68 3.22 -20.42
N PRO A 231 -0.96 2.28 -21.06
CA PRO A 231 -1.57 1.29 -21.93
C PRO A 231 -2.50 0.36 -21.15
N SER A 232 -3.54 -0.10 -21.83
CA SER A 232 -4.52 -1.04 -21.27
C SER A 232 -3.90 -2.32 -20.74
N ARG A 233 -4.32 -2.72 -19.55
CA ARG A 233 -4.00 -4.00 -18.92
C ARG A 233 -4.68 -5.15 -19.66
N LYS A 234 -3.92 -6.21 -19.92
CA LYS A 234 -4.40 -7.44 -20.60
C LYS A 234 -4.50 -8.67 -19.70
N THR A 235 -4.11 -8.54 -18.42
CA THR A 235 -4.11 -9.63 -17.43
C THR A 235 -5.52 -9.89 -16.86
N SER A 236 -5.64 -10.84 -15.93
CA SER A 236 -6.91 -11.29 -15.33
C SER A 236 -7.77 -10.16 -14.79
N PHE A 237 -9.09 -10.19 -15.02
CA PHE A 237 -9.99 -9.11 -14.60
C PHE A 237 -9.84 -8.74 -13.12
N PHE A 238 -9.87 -9.72 -12.22
CA PHE A 238 -9.54 -9.53 -10.81
C PHE A 238 -8.09 -9.90 -10.53
N LEU A 239 -7.52 -9.31 -9.47
CA LEU A 239 -6.16 -9.61 -9.01
C LEU A 239 -6.17 -10.15 -7.57
N PRO A 240 -6.60 -11.41 -7.33
CA PRO A 240 -6.67 -11.98 -5.98
C PRO A 240 -5.34 -12.01 -5.24
N ALA A 241 -4.22 -11.98 -5.97
CA ALA A 241 -2.87 -11.90 -5.39
C ALA A 241 -2.67 -10.65 -4.53
N ALA A 242 -3.44 -9.57 -4.75
CA ALA A 242 -3.43 -8.38 -3.91
C ALA A 242 -3.75 -8.71 -2.45
N PHE A 243 -4.70 -9.62 -2.20
CA PHE A 243 -5.10 -10.05 -0.86
C PHE A 243 -4.06 -10.93 -0.14
N LYS A 244 -2.96 -11.31 -0.82
CA LYS A 244 -1.82 -11.95 -0.17
C LYS A 244 -0.81 -10.94 0.37
N ASN A 245 -0.92 -9.66 -0.02
CA ASN A 245 -0.04 -8.61 0.47
C ASN A 245 -0.53 -8.12 1.85
N PRO A 246 0.26 -8.26 2.92
CA PRO A 246 -0.16 -7.87 4.26
C PRO A 246 -0.45 -6.37 4.37
N LEU A 247 0.31 -5.52 3.66
CA LEU A 247 0.07 -4.08 3.66
C LEU A 247 -1.28 -3.73 3.01
N TYR A 248 -1.67 -4.44 1.95
CA TYR A 248 -2.99 -4.27 1.33
C TYR A 248 -4.12 -4.60 2.30
N LEU A 249 -4.00 -5.73 3.00
CA LEU A 249 -4.99 -6.15 3.99
C LEU A 249 -5.09 -5.16 5.15
N LEU A 250 -3.97 -4.60 5.62
CA LEU A 250 -3.94 -3.57 6.65
C LEU A 250 -4.62 -2.27 6.19
N VAL A 251 -4.35 -1.81 4.96
CA VAL A 251 -4.99 -0.61 4.39
C VAL A 251 -6.50 -0.81 4.20
N ILE A 252 -6.95 -1.99 3.75
CA ILE A 252 -8.38 -2.29 3.63
C ILE A 252 -9.04 -2.38 5.02
N SER A 253 -8.42 -3.09 5.95
CA SER A 253 -8.98 -3.29 7.29
C SER A 253 -9.08 -1.95 8.04
N SER A 254 -8.06 -1.10 7.92
CA SER A 254 -8.09 0.24 8.50
C SER A 254 -9.21 1.10 7.90
N LEU A 255 -9.36 1.12 6.57
CA LEU A 255 -10.46 1.83 5.93
C LEU A 255 -11.83 1.33 6.37
N PHE A 256 -11.99 0.00 6.47
CA PHE A 256 -13.22 -0.63 6.92
C PHE A 256 -13.64 -0.13 8.31
N PHE A 257 -12.73 -0.14 9.29
CA PHE A 257 -13.03 0.35 10.63
C PHE A 257 -13.24 1.87 10.69
N LEU A 258 -12.50 2.64 9.90
CA LEU A 258 -12.73 4.08 9.79
C LEU A 258 -14.11 4.41 9.25
N PHE A 259 -14.61 3.66 8.27
CA PHE A 259 -15.97 3.86 7.73
C PHE A 259 -17.03 3.63 8.81
N ILE A 260 -16.94 2.55 9.59
CA ILE A 260 -17.89 2.31 10.70
C ILE A 260 -17.83 3.47 11.71
N GLY A 261 -16.63 3.92 12.06
CA GLY A 261 -16.43 4.97 13.07
C GLY A 261 -16.85 6.37 12.62
N MET A 262 -16.46 6.80 11.42
CA MET A 262 -16.64 8.17 10.97
C MET A 262 -18.08 8.50 10.54
N PHE A 263 -18.88 7.51 10.16
CA PHE A 263 -20.22 7.76 9.65
C PHE A 263 -21.24 8.20 10.71
N ALA A 264 -21.10 7.78 11.97
CA ALA A 264 -21.97 8.26 13.06
C ALA A 264 -21.98 9.80 13.16
N PRO A 265 -20.84 10.47 13.41
CA PRO A 265 -20.78 11.92 13.48
C PRO A 265 -21.01 12.60 12.13
N LEU A 266 -20.87 11.93 10.98
CA LEU A 266 -21.27 12.53 9.70
C LEU A 266 -22.79 12.62 9.55
N PHE A 267 -23.53 11.57 9.91
CA PHE A 267 -24.97 11.51 9.68
C PHE A 267 -25.81 12.06 10.82
N PHE A 268 -25.40 11.85 12.07
CA PHE A 268 -26.22 12.17 13.24
C PHE A 268 -25.92 13.54 13.87
N ILE A 269 -24.96 14.30 13.35
CA ILE A 269 -24.57 15.58 13.96
C ILE A 269 -25.69 16.63 14.04
N PRO A 270 -26.59 16.77 13.05
CA PRO A 270 -27.70 17.70 13.17
C PRO A 270 -28.66 17.27 14.29
N THR A 271 -29.00 15.97 14.34
CA THR A 271 -29.86 15.40 15.37
C THR A 271 -29.25 15.57 16.76
N TYR A 272 -27.95 15.29 16.90
CA TYR A 272 -27.21 15.52 18.13
C TYR A 272 -27.23 16.99 18.56
N ALA A 273 -26.99 17.91 17.63
CA ALA A 273 -27.01 19.34 17.91
C ALA A 273 -28.37 19.82 18.42
N VAL A 274 -29.46 19.40 17.76
CA VAL A 274 -30.83 19.74 18.19
C VAL A 274 -31.12 19.15 19.57
N SER A 275 -30.71 17.90 19.85
CA SER A 275 -30.86 17.29 21.18
C SER A 275 -30.13 18.05 22.30
N ARG A 276 -29.13 18.86 21.95
CA ARG A 276 -28.35 19.72 22.85
C ARG A 276 -28.84 21.16 22.89
N GLY A 277 -30.01 21.44 22.30
CA GLY A 277 -30.64 22.76 22.31
C GLY A 277 -30.12 23.73 21.25
N VAL A 278 -29.35 23.27 20.26
CA VAL A 278 -28.97 24.10 19.11
C VAL A 278 -30.21 24.37 18.25
N ASN A 279 -30.34 25.61 17.80
CA ASN A 279 -31.41 26.00 16.88
C ASN A 279 -31.43 25.08 15.63
N PRO A 280 -32.59 24.54 15.22
CA PRO A 280 -32.69 23.61 14.08
C PRO A 280 -32.11 24.15 12.77
N THR A 281 -32.27 25.46 12.51
CA THR A 281 -31.71 26.11 11.31
C THR A 281 -30.19 26.11 11.35
N LEU A 282 -29.57 26.36 12.50
CA LEU A 282 -28.12 26.28 12.63
C LEU A 282 -27.62 24.83 12.57
N ALA A 283 -28.35 23.89 13.18
CA ALA A 283 -28.01 22.47 13.16
C ALA A 283 -28.03 21.89 11.72
N SER A 284 -28.93 22.35 10.85
CA SER A 284 -28.95 21.93 9.44
C SER A 284 -27.71 22.41 8.65
N TYR A 285 -27.09 23.54 9.07
CA TYR A 285 -25.83 24.01 8.50
C TYR A 285 -24.59 23.27 9.02
N PHE A 286 -24.68 22.44 10.06
CA PHE A 286 -23.50 21.75 10.62
C PHE A 286 -22.85 20.82 9.58
N LEU A 287 -23.64 20.12 8.77
CA LEU A 287 -23.10 19.29 7.68
C LEU A 287 -22.36 20.14 6.64
N ALA A 288 -22.86 21.34 6.32
CA ALA A 288 -22.19 22.27 5.42
C ALA A 288 -20.87 22.79 6.03
N ILE A 289 -20.84 23.09 7.34
CA ILE A 289 -19.62 23.49 8.06
C ILE A 289 -18.58 22.34 8.04
N THR A 290 -19.00 21.10 8.30
CA THR A 290 -18.14 19.91 8.21
C THR A 290 -17.54 19.77 6.82
N ASN A 291 -18.36 19.89 5.77
CA ASN A 291 -17.89 19.81 4.39
C ASN A 291 -16.96 20.97 4.03
N ALA A 292 -17.24 22.20 4.47
CA ALA A 292 -16.34 23.33 4.25
C ALA A 292 -14.96 23.08 4.87
N ALA A 293 -14.90 22.62 6.12
CA ALA A 293 -13.64 22.29 6.79
C ALA A 293 -12.92 21.07 6.17
N SER A 294 -13.68 20.06 5.73
CA SER A 294 -13.15 18.87 5.02
C SER A 294 -12.43 19.23 3.72
N THR A 295 -12.81 20.32 3.06
CA THR A 295 -12.10 20.81 1.87
C THR A 295 -10.62 21.05 2.19
N PHE A 296 -10.34 21.75 3.30
CA PHE A 296 -8.97 21.98 3.77
C PHE A 296 -8.33 20.71 4.34
N GLY A 297 -9.12 19.89 5.03
CA GLY A 297 -8.74 18.57 5.55
C GLY A 297 -8.32 17.53 4.50
N ARG A 298 -8.71 17.74 3.24
CA ARG A 298 -8.29 16.93 2.09
C ARG A 298 -7.01 17.44 1.44
N ILE A 299 -6.92 18.77 1.26
CA ILE A 299 -5.84 19.40 0.52
C ILE A 299 -4.57 19.49 1.37
N ILE A 300 -4.66 20.06 2.58
CA ILE A 300 -3.48 20.33 3.42
C ILE A 300 -2.79 19.01 3.82
N PRO A 301 -3.49 18.03 4.41
CA PRO A 301 -2.92 16.70 4.67
C PRO A 301 -2.46 15.98 3.41
N GLY A 302 -3.13 16.15 2.26
CA GLY A 302 -2.66 15.59 0.99
C GLY A 302 -1.28 16.12 0.58
N VAL A 303 -1.03 17.42 0.72
CA VAL A 303 0.29 18.03 0.47
C VAL A 303 1.32 17.55 1.49
N LEU A 304 0.94 17.44 2.77
CA LEU A 304 1.83 16.93 3.82
C LEU A 304 2.17 15.45 3.62
N ALA A 305 1.24 14.65 3.11
CA ALA A 305 1.40 13.22 2.86
C ALA A 305 2.48 12.93 1.81
N ASP A 306 2.61 13.78 0.79
CA ASP A 306 3.68 13.66 -0.20
C ASP A 306 5.07 13.96 0.39
N LYS A 307 5.16 14.66 1.53
CA LYS A 307 6.42 14.99 2.21
C LYS A 307 6.77 14.05 3.38
N TYR A 308 5.79 13.72 4.21
CA TYR A 308 5.99 12.97 5.47
C TYR A 308 5.59 11.49 5.37
N GLY A 309 5.19 11.04 4.17
CA GLY A 309 4.74 9.68 3.92
C GLY A 309 3.22 9.56 3.89
N ARG A 310 2.70 8.88 2.86
CA ARG A 310 1.26 8.77 2.60
C ARG A 310 0.53 7.98 3.68
N LEU A 311 1.14 6.90 4.19
CA LEU A 311 0.59 6.09 5.29
C LEU A 311 0.66 6.83 6.63
N ASN A 312 1.73 7.59 6.88
CA ASN A 312 1.89 8.33 8.13
C ASN A 312 0.81 9.39 8.31
N VAL A 313 0.58 10.20 7.27
CA VAL A 313 -0.46 11.23 7.33
C VAL A 313 -1.86 10.62 7.31
N TYR A 314 -2.09 9.51 6.58
CA TYR A 314 -3.35 8.78 6.64
C TYR A 314 -3.65 8.24 8.04
N SER A 315 -2.66 7.61 8.69
CA SER A 315 -2.80 7.06 10.05
C SER A 315 -3.01 8.16 11.08
N LEU A 316 -2.29 9.27 10.97
CA LEU A 316 -2.51 10.46 11.80
C LEU A 316 -3.91 11.04 11.61
N GLY A 317 -4.41 11.06 10.36
CA GLY A 317 -5.79 11.43 10.04
C GLY A 317 -6.80 10.53 10.77
N GLY A 318 -6.66 9.21 10.68
CA GLY A 318 -7.52 8.26 11.38
C GLY A 318 -7.50 8.40 12.91
N VAL A 319 -6.30 8.50 13.50
CA VAL A 319 -6.14 8.69 14.95
C VAL A 319 -6.74 10.01 15.41
N SER A 320 -6.45 11.11 14.71
CA SER A 320 -7.00 12.42 15.05
C SER A 320 -8.53 12.46 14.92
N THR A 321 -9.10 11.84 13.88
CA THR A 321 -10.55 11.66 13.77
C THR A 321 -11.10 10.88 14.97
N GLY A 322 -10.49 9.74 15.33
CA GLY A 322 -10.92 8.95 16.49
C GLY A 322 -10.89 9.72 17.81
N ILE A 323 -9.85 10.54 18.05
CA ILE A 323 -9.77 11.41 19.23
C ILE A 323 -10.90 12.44 19.22
N VAL A 324 -11.11 13.12 18.09
CA VAL A 324 -12.14 14.15 17.95
C VAL A 324 -13.52 13.56 18.23
N ILE A 325 -13.83 12.36 17.75
CA ILE A 325 -15.10 11.68 18.00
C ILE A 325 -15.37 11.51 19.51
N LEU A 326 -14.36 11.22 20.34
CA LEU A 326 -14.55 11.14 21.81
C LEU A 326 -14.98 12.48 22.41
N CYS A 327 -14.45 13.58 21.86
CA CYS A 327 -14.74 14.92 22.35
C CYS A 327 -16.18 15.37 22.03
N MET A 328 -16.94 14.63 21.21
CA MET A 328 -18.31 14.96 20.82
C MET A 328 -19.22 15.23 22.02
N ASN A 329 -19.13 14.44 23.09
CA ASN A 329 -20.01 14.58 24.26
C ASN A 329 -19.63 15.74 25.19
N GLU A 330 -18.37 16.21 25.11
CA GLU A 330 -17.86 17.29 25.97
C GLU A 330 -18.24 18.69 25.46
N THR A 331 -18.81 18.80 24.26
CA THR A 331 -19.29 20.08 23.74
C THR A 331 -20.58 20.49 24.45
N LYS A 332 -20.49 21.47 25.37
CA LYS A 332 -21.60 21.96 26.21
C LYS A 332 -22.25 23.25 25.71
N SER A 333 -21.73 23.86 24.65
CA SER A 333 -22.27 25.11 24.08
C SER A 333 -22.40 25.01 22.56
N THR A 334 -23.27 25.84 21.98
CA THR A 334 -23.43 25.96 20.52
C THR A 334 -22.12 26.32 19.84
N ALA A 335 -21.33 27.24 20.42
CA ALA A 335 -20.03 27.62 19.88
C ALA A 335 -19.03 26.44 19.92
N ALA A 336 -19.01 25.67 21.01
CA ALA A 336 -18.16 24.47 21.11
C ALA A 336 -18.55 23.41 20.08
N LEU A 337 -19.86 23.23 19.83
CA LEU A 337 -20.36 22.35 18.78
C LEU A 337 -19.91 22.80 17.39
N VAL A 338 -20.01 24.10 17.06
CA VAL A 338 -19.54 24.66 15.78
C VAL A 338 -18.04 24.39 15.57
N VAL A 339 -17.22 24.59 16.60
CA VAL A 339 -15.78 24.28 16.55
C VAL A 339 -15.56 22.78 16.35
N TYR A 340 -16.30 21.93 17.08
CA TYR A 340 -16.22 20.48 16.93
C TYR A 340 -16.52 20.02 15.50
N VAL A 341 -17.61 20.47 14.87
CA VAL A 341 -17.95 20.06 13.49
C VAL A 341 -16.87 20.50 12.49
N ALA A 342 -16.23 21.66 12.71
CA ALA A 342 -15.15 22.15 11.88
C ALA A 342 -13.88 21.29 12.03
N VAL A 343 -13.47 20.98 13.26
CA VAL A 343 -12.29 20.13 13.54
C VAL A 343 -12.53 18.69 13.05
N PHE A 344 -13.74 18.17 13.27
CA PHE A 344 -14.15 16.87 12.75
C PHE A 344 -14.11 16.85 11.22
N GLY A 345 -14.65 17.87 10.56
CA GLY A 345 -14.57 18.01 9.10
C GLY A 345 -13.14 18.03 8.59
N PHE A 346 -12.26 18.79 9.23
CA PHE A 346 -10.84 18.84 8.86
C PHE A 346 -10.13 17.49 8.99
N THR A 347 -10.27 16.81 10.13
CA THR A 347 -9.58 15.53 10.39
C THR A 347 -10.16 14.40 9.52
N SER A 348 -11.49 14.28 9.45
CA SER A 348 -12.16 13.25 8.65
C SER A 348 -11.94 13.43 7.15
N GLY A 349 -11.72 14.66 6.69
CA GLY A 349 -11.39 14.98 5.30
C GLY A 349 -10.14 14.24 4.80
N THR A 350 -9.18 13.93 5.67
CA THR A 350 -7.93 13.24 5.30
C THR A 350 -8.14 11.79 4.87
N ILE A 351 -9.22 11.15 5.31
CA ILE A 351 -9.39 9.69 5.20
C ILE A 351 -9.52 9.23 3.74
N ILE A 352 -10.44 9.83 2.97
CA ILE A 352 -10.73 9.37 1.59
C ILE A 352 -9.58 9.69 0.63
N SER A 353 -9.03 10.90 0.68
CA SER A 353 -7.88 11.26 -0.17
C SER A 353 -6.61 10.50 0.25
N GLY A 354 -6.42 10.31 1.56
CA GLY A 354 -5.29 9.57 2.13
C GLY A 354 -5.29 8.09 1.75
N VAL A 355 -6.43 7.40 1.86
CA VAL A 355 -6.50 5.97 1.52
C VAL A 355 -6.30 5.70 0.04
N SER A 356 -6.83 6.57 -0.83
CA SER A 356 -6.57 6.48 -2.28
C SER A 356 -5.08 6.64 -2.58
N ALA A 357 -4.38 7.53 -1.88
CA ALA A 357 -2.93 7.65 -2.01
C ALA A 357 -2.20 6.42 -1.44
N ALA A 358 -2.66 5.87 -0.32
CA ALA A 358 -2.09 4.69 0.35
C ALA A 358 -2.17 3.43 -0.52
N PHE A 359 -3.29 3.19 -1.22
CA PHE A 359 -3.43 2.04 -2.13
C PHE A 359 -2.31 1.99 -3.19
N THR A 360 -1.83 3.14 -3.64
CA THR A 360 -0.77 3.19 -4.66
C THR A 360 0.62 2.77 -4.16
N LEU A 361 0.81 2.60 -2.84
CA LEU A 361 2.05 2.05 -2.28
C LEU A 361 2.10 0.52 -2.36
N VAL A 362 0.94 -0.12 -2.46
CA VAL A 362 0.81 -1.58 -2.53
C VAL A 362 0.96 -2.07 -3.98
N VAL A 363 0.63 -1.20 -4.93
CA VAL A 363 0.58 -1.52 -6.35
C VAL A 363 1.99 -1.54 -6.94
N LYS A 364 2.39 -2.68 -7.49
CA LYS A 364 3.69 -2.85 -8.16
C LYS A 364 3.70 -2.29 -9.59
N ASP A 365 2.62 -2.54 -10.33
CA ASP A 365 2.44 -2.05 -11.68
C ASP A 365 1.36 -0.95 -11.68
N PRO A 366 1.69 0.31 -12.04
CA PRO A 366 0.72 1.40 -12.07
C PRO A 366 -0.53 1.16 -12.95
N ARG A 367 -0.48 0.17 -13.85
CA ARG A 367 -1.64 -0.28 -14.66
C ARG A 367 -2.68 -1.06 -13.84
N ASP A 368 -2.35 -1.50 -12.63
CA ASP A 368 -3.24 -2.23 -11.71
C ASP A 368 -3.93 -1.31 -10.69
N ASN A 369 -3.63 0.00 -10.71
CA ASN A 369 -4.12 0.96 -9.70
C ASN A 369 -5.64 0.97 -9.60
N GLY A 370 -6.36 0.93 -10.73
CA GLY A 370 -7.82 0.91 -10.71
C GLY A 370 -8.37 -0.33 -10.04
N THR A 371 -7.83 -1.50 -10.37
CA THR A 371 -8.23 -2.79 -9.79
C THR A 371 -7.99 -2.83 -8.27
N TYR A 372 -6.83 -2.40 -7.79
CA TYR A 372 -6.50 -2.40 -6.36
C TYR A 372 -7.39 -1.44 -5.56
N MET A 373 -7.60 -0.22 -6.05
CA MET A 373 -8.50 0.75 -5.41
C MET A 373 -9.95 0.24 -5.41
N GLY A 374 -10.41 -0.28 -6.55
CA GLY A 374 -11.77 -0.77 -6.73
C GLY A 374 -12.09 -1.96 -5.82
N MET A 375 -11.22 -2.97 -5.77
CA MET A 375 -11.37 -4.13 -4.87
C MET A 375 -11.33 -3.72 -3.39
N GLY A 376 -10.40 -2.83 -3.00
CA GLY A 376 -10.25 -2.42 -1.61
C GLY A 376 -11.42 -1.57 -1.09
N LEU A 377 -11.91 -0.65 -1.92
CA LEU A 377 -13.11 0.15 -1.62
C LEU A 377 -14.36 -0.72 -1.61
N ALA A 378 -14.46 -1.74 -2.48
CA ALA A 378 -15.58 -2.65 -2.47
C ALA A 378 -15.69 -3.47 -1.18
N VAL A 379 -14.57 -3.97 -0.63
CA VAL A 379 -14.58 -4.63 0.69
C VAL A 379 -15.02 -3.66 1.79
N SER A 380 -14.51 -2.42 1.74
CA SER A 380 -14.84 -1.38 2.73
C SER A 380 -16.28 -0.87 2.61
N SER A 381 -16.96 -1.07 1.48
CA SER A 381 -18.36 -0.68 1.27
C SER A 381 -19.33 -1.36 2.25
N LEU A 382 -19.00 -2.57 2.70
CA LEU A 382 -19.80 -3.30 3.68
C LEU A 382 -19.84 -2.58 5.04
N ALA A 383 -18.75 -1.93 5.43
CA ALA A 383 -18.72 -1.08 6.62
C ALA A 383 -19.63 0.14 6.49
N ALA A 384 -19.69 0.76 5.30
CA ALA A 384 -20.59 1.88 5.03
C ALA A 384 -22.07 1.46 5.13
N LEU A 385 -22.39 0.22 4.74
CA LEU A 385 -23.75 -0.33 4.83
C LEU A 385 -24.15 -0.70 6.26
N ILE A 386 -23.23 -1.30 7.04
CA ILE A 386 -23.50 -1.80 8.39
C ILE A 386 -23.42 -0.67 9.44
N GLY A 387 -22.55 0.31 9.23
CA GLY A 387 -22.25 1.36 10.22
C GLY A 387 -23.48 2.14 10.71
N PRO A 388 -24.22 2.84 9.82
CA PRO A 388 -25.36 3.66 10.25
C PRO A 388 -26.47 2.87 10.98
N PRO A 389 -26.89 1.67 10.53
CA PRO A 389 -27.85 0.85 11.29
C PRO A 389 -27.35 0.43 12.68
N VAL A 390 -26.08 0.04 12.81
CA VAL A 390 -25.49 -0.30 14.13
C VAL A 390 -25.50 0.92 15.05
N ASN A 391 -25.15 2.09 14.52
CA ASN A 391 -25.17 3.34 15.28
C ASN A 391 -26.58 3.71 15.73
N GLY A 392 -27.58 3.57 14.85
CA GLY A 392 -29.00 3.79 15.18
C GLY A 392 -29.49 2.86 16.28
N ALA A 393 -29.24 1.56 16.16
CA ALA A 393 -29.64 0.57 17.17
C ALA A 393 -29.01 0.83 18.56
N LEU A 394 -27.77 1.35 18.60
CA LEU A 394 -27.11 1.77 19.84
C LEU A 394 -27.79 3.02 20.45
N ILE A 395 -28.15 4.01 19.63
CA ILE A 395 -28.90 5.19 20.10
C ILE A 395 -30.24 4.77 20.69
N ASP A 396 -30.99 3.91 19.99
CA ASP A 396 -32.31 3.45 20.43
C ASP A 396 -32.23 2.66 21.74
N ARG A 397 -31.20 1.82 21.91
CA ARG A 397 -31.02 0.99 23.11
C ARG A 397 -30.56 1.77 24.34
N TYR A 398 -29.62 2.72 24.16
CA TYR A 398 -28.97 3.42 25.28
C TYR A 398 -29.50 4.84 25.49
N GLY A 399 -30.35 5.35 24.60
CA GLY A 399 -31.01 6.67 24.73
C GLY A 399 -30.07 7.87 24.56
N GLY A 400 -28.86 7.67 24.01
CA GLY A 400 -27.87 8.75 23.88
C GLY A 400 -26.69 8.41 22.97
N PHE A 401 -25.85 9.41 22.72
CA PHE A 401 -24.72 9.33 21.77
C PHE A 401 -23.40 8.87 22.40
N PHE A 402 -23.36 8.67 23.73
CA PHE A 402 -22.13 8.34 24.44
C PHE A 402 -21.53 7.01 23.99
N GLU A 403 -22.30 5.91 24.03
CA GLU A 403 -21.81 4.58 23.63
C GLU A 403 -21.46 4.51 22.15
N VAL A 404 -22.22 5.21 21.30
CA VAL A 404 -21.93 5.32 19.86
C VAL A 404 -20.59 6.01 19.64
N SER A 405 -20.38 7.16 20.27
CA SER A 405 -19.12 7.91 20.12
C SER A 405 -17.92 7.12 20.62
N ARG A 406 -18.08 6.33 21.69
CA ARG A 406 -17.01 5.48 22.23
C ARG A 406 -16.65 4.36 21.27
N LEU A 407 -17.64 3.62 20.76
CA LEU A 407 -17.41 2.56 19.77
C LEU A 407 -16.77 3.14 18.51
N CYS A 408 -17.35 4.20 17.96
CA CYS A 408 -16.87 4.83 16.74
C CYS A 408 -15.43 5.33 16.88
N SER A 409 -15.10 5.94 18.02
CA SER A 409 -13.72 6.34 18.31
C SER A 409 -12.77 5.16 18.39
N GLN A 410 -13.11 4.10 19.13
CA GLN A 410 -12.25 2.91 19.25
C GLN A 410 -11.97 2.28 17.88
N LEU A 411 -12.99 2.20 17.02
CA LEU A 411 -12.84 1.69 15.66
C LEU A 411 -11.96 2.62 14.81
N SER A 412 -12.13 3.95 14.90
CA SER A 412 -11.26 4.90 14.19
C SER A 412 -9.81 4.92 14.72
N LEU A 413 -9.59 4.70 16.02
CA LEU A 413 -8.25 4.62 16.62
C LEU A 413 -7.51 3.34 16.24
N SER A 414 -8.24 2.26 15.93
CA SER A 414 -7.65 0.98 15.52
C SER A 414 -6.76 1.09 14.27
N THR A 415 -6.91 2.15 13.47
CA THR A 415 -6.08 2.39 12.28
C THR A 415 -4.69 2.93 12.60
N GLY A 416 -4.49 3.47 13.81
CA GLY A 416 -3.17 3.86 14.32
C GLY A 416 -2.26 2.66 14.62
N TYR A 417 -2.79 1.43 14.62
CA TYR A 417 -2.05 0.19 14.83
C TYR A 417 -1.57 -0.47 13.52
N SER A 418 -1.52 0.27 12.41
CA SER A 418 -0.74 -0.20 11.27
C SER A 418 0.73 -0.14 11.68
N LYS A 419 1.33 -1.30 12.01
CA LYS A 419 2.78 -1.45 12.21
C LYS A 419 3.48 -0.74 11.06
N ASN A 420 3.99 0.45 11.35
CA ASN A 420 4.80 1.21 10.43
C ASN A 420 6.02 0.34 10.10
N MET A 421 6.16 0.02 8.81
CA MET A 421 7.45 -0.36 8.24
C MET A 421 8.21 0.93 7.93
N ASP A 422 8.38 1.74 8.98
CA ASP A 422 9.32 2.85 9.05
C ASP A 422 10.38 2.43 10.06
N TYR A 423 11.62 2.91 9.89
CA TYR A 423 12.71 2.84 10.86
C TYR A 423 12.21 3.26 12.26
N THR A 424 11.66 2.32 13.01
CA THR A 424 11.09 2.56 14.33
C THR A 424 12.18 2.33 15.36
N THR A 425 12.00 2.95 16.53
CA THR A 425 12.79 2.68 17.72
C THR A 425 12.88 1.17 18.02
N ASP A 426 11.91 0.37 17.57
CA ASP A 426 11.90 -1.10 17.68
C ASP A 426 12.85 -1.81 16.70
N ASP A 427 12.97 -1.38 15.43
CA ASP A 427 13.97 -1.95 14.50
C ASP A 427 15.40 -1.59 14.92
N ILE A 428 15.59 -0.40 15.50
CA ILE A 428 16.86 0.01 16.13
C ILE A 428 17.08 -0.73 17.45
N ALA A 429 16.06 -0.89 18.29
CA ALA A 429 16.15 -1.62 19.56
C ALA A 429 16.39 -3.12 19.35
N ASN A 430 15.94 -3.67 18.23
CA ASN A 430 16.16 -5.06 17.84
C ASN A 430 17.32 -5.24 16.85
N ALA A 431 18.12 -4.20 16.55
CA ALA A 431 19.24 -4.28 15.61
C ALA A 431 20.27 -5.36 15.98
N TYR A 432 20.37 -5.70 17.26
CA TYR A 432 21.26 -6.72 17.81
C TYR A 432 20.52 -7.98 18.30
N ARG A 433 19.30 -8.22 17.82
CA ARG A 433 18.44 -9.33 18.27
C ARG A 433 17.71 -9.98 17.09
N SER A 434 17.40 -11.26 17.23
CA SER A 434 16.43 -11.98 16.38
C SER A 434 15.36 -12.63 17.26
N GLU A 435 14.52 -13.49 16.68
CA GLU A 435 13.38 -14.11 17.37
C GLU A 435 13.82 -14.87 18.64
N ARG A 436 14.91 -15.63 18.55
CA ARG A 436 15.40 -16.50 19.63
C ARG A 436 16.82 -16.17 20.09
N LEU A 437 17.52 -15.29 19.38
CA LEU A 437 18.95 -15.01 19.61
C LEU A 437 19.20 -13.53 19.92
N GLU A 438 20.23 -13.29 20.70
CA GLU A 438 20.82 -11.97 20.94
C GLU A 438 22.30 -11.99 20.53
N TYR A 439 22.76 -10.90 19.93
CA TYR A 439 24.11 -10.79 19.37
C TYR A 439 24.90 -9.75 20.16
N ILE A 440 25.85 -10.23 20.96
CA ILE A 440 26.68 -9.39 21.84
C ILE A 440 28.05 -9.22 21.18
N LYS A 441 28.63 -8.02 21.21
CA LYS A 441 29.99 -7.79 20.69
C LYS A 441 30.96 -8.77 21.35
N ALA A 442 31.74 -9.50 20.54
CA ALA A 442 32.74 -10.42 21.04
C ALA A 442 33.82 -9.65 21.79
N ASP A 443 34.10 -10.07 23.02
CA ASP A 443 35.19 -9.56 23.86
C ASP A 443 36.18 -10.70 24.14
N LYS A 444 37.44 -10.47 23.79
CA LYS A 444 38.52 -11.43 24.01
C LYS A 444 38.79 -11.70 25.48
N ASP A 445 38.39 -10.78 26.38
CA ASP A 445 38.61 -10.89 27.82
C ASP A 445 37.43 -11.57 28.55
N ASP A 446 36.33 -11.86 27.85
CA ASP A 446 35.18 -12.59 28.41
C ASP A 446 35.50 -14.09 28.61
N SER A 447 35.53 -14.51 29.87
CA SER A 447 35.79 -15.90 30.27
C SER A 447 34.77 -16.92 29.73
N ASN A 448 33.50 -16.54 29.56
CA ASN A 448 32.46 -17.41 29.02
C ASN A 448 32.66 -17.62 27.51
N LEU A 449 32.96 -16.53 26.79
CA LEU A 449 33.27 -16.58 25.37
C LEU A 449 34.56 -17.39 25.11
N GLN A 450 35.61 -17.21 25.92
CA GLN A 450 36.83 -18.02 25.84
C GLN A 450 36.56 -19.52 26.03
N LYS A 451 35.67 -19.88 26.96
CA LYS A 451 35.30 -21.27 27.21
C LYS A 451 34.60 -21.89 26.00
N ILE A 452 33.62 -21.17 25.43
CA ILE A 452 32.89 -21.62 24.24
C ILE A 452 33.79 -21.67 23.00
N ALA A 453 34.64 -20.67 22.80
CA ALA A 453 35.62 -20.66 21.71
C ALA A 453 36.57 -21.85 21.80
N LEU A 454 37.07 -22.17 23.00
CA LEU A 454 37.93 -23.32 23.23
C LEU A 454 37.20 -24.65 23.03
N GLU A 455 35.92 -24.74 23.38
CA GLU A 455 35.08 -25.91 23.11
C GLU A 455 34.90 -26.14 21.61
N ILE A 456 34.52 -25.09 20.87
CA ILE A 456 34.42 -25.09 19.41
C ILE A 456 35.74 -25.53 18.77
N LEU A 457 36.86 -24.97 19.25
CA LEU A 457 38.20 -25.28 18.74
C LEU A 457 38.70 -26.65 19.17
N LYS A 458 38.12 -27.31 20.17
CA LYS A 458 38.51 -28.68 20.57
C LYS A 458 37.68 -29.75 19.88
N ASP A 459 36.50 -29.42 19.36
CA ASP A 459 35.68 -30.38 18.63
C ASP A 459 36.28 -30.65 17.22
N PRO A 460 36.71 -31.89 16.93
CA PRO A 460 37.38 -32.21 15.67
C PRO A 460 36.43 -32.15 14.46
N VAL A 461 35.13 -32.34 14.66
CA VAL A 461 34.12 -32.23 13.60
C VAL A 461 33.90 -30.76 13.27
N VAL A 462 33.77 -29.91 14.28
CA VAL A 462 33.61 -28.47 14.06
C VAL A 462 34.85 -27.91 13.36
N GLN A 463 36.06 -28.19 13.86
CA GLN A 463 37.32 -27.79 13.22
C GLN A 463 37.37 -28.17 11.72
N ALA A 464 37.02 -29.42 11.38
CA ALA A 464 37.07 -29.90 10.01
C ALA A 464 36.03 -29.23 9.09
N LEU A 465 34.94 -28.69 9.64
CA LEU A 465 33.83 -28.12 8.88
C LEU A 465 33.88 -26.58 8.78
N THR A 466 34.48 -25.88 9.75
CA THR A 466 34.44 -24.40 9.82
C THR A 466 35.66 -23.70 9.24
N ALA A 467 36.83 -24.34 9.17
CA ALA A 467 38.02 -23.71 8.60
C ALA A 467 38.93 -24.72 7.88
N PRO A 468 39.57 -24.34 6.76
CA PRO A 468 40.55 -25.17 6.05
C PRO A 468 41.90 -25.15 6.79
N THR A 469 41.90 -25.46 8.08
CA THR A 469 43.08 -25.48 8.94
C THR A 469 43.44 -26.91 9.31
N ILE A 470 44.71 -27.12 9.68
CA ILE A 470 45.17 -28.43 10.11
C ILE A 470 44.35 -28.91 11.33
N LEU A 471 43.80 -30.13 11.22
CA LEU A 471 43.10 -30.77 12.32
C LEU A 471 44.12 -31.16 13.40
N GLN A 472 44.14 -30.41 14.49
CA GLN A 472 45.06 -30.65 15.61
C GLN A 472 44.41 -30.23 16.93
N PRO A 473 44.86 -30.76 18.08
CA PRO A 473 44.46 -30.25 19.39
C PRO A 473 44.79 -28.75 19.52
N LYS A 474 43.83 -27.95 19.97
CA LYS A 474 43.98 -26.50 20.18
C LYS A 474 44.03 -26.18 21.67
N GLY A 475 44.94 -25.28 22.04
CA GLY A 475 45.13 -24.79 23.39
C GLY A 475 44.60 -23.37 23.57
N GLN A 476 44.99 -22.76 24.70
CA GLN A 476 44.58 -21.40 25.04
C GLN A 476 45.18 -20.34 24.11
N GLN A 477 46.38 -20.58 23.57
CA GLN A 477 47.03 -19.63 22.67
C GLN A 477 46.26 -19.50 21.35
N GLU A 478 45.84 -20.61 20.76
CA GLU A 478 45.04 -20.59 19.53
C GLU A 478 43.65 -20.02 19.76
N CYS A 479 43.06 -20.25 20.94
CA CYS A 479 41.80 -19.62 21.34
C CYS A 479 41.93 -18.09 21.36
N LYS A 480 43.01 -17.56 21.95
CA LYS A 480 43.28 -16.12 21.96
C LYS A 480 43.42 -15.55 20.55
N SER A 481 44.23 -16.19 19.69
CA SER A 481 44.41 -15.74 18.30
C SER A 481 43.11 -15.80 17.48
N TYR A 482 42.29 -16.82 17.70
CA TYR A 482 40.98 -16.94 17.06
C TYR A 482 40.04 -15.81 17.49
N LEU A 483 39.92 -15.57 18.80
CA LEU A 483 39.09 -14.48 19.33
C LEU A 483 39.60 -13.10 18.90
N GLU A 484 40.92 -12.90 18.82
CA GLU A 484 41.51 -11.66 18.33
C GLU A 484 41.10 -11.38 16.87
N SER A 485 41.12 -12.40 16.01
CA SER A 485 40.64 -12.27 14.62
C SER A 485 39.15 -11.92 14.54
N VAL A 486 38.32 -12.56 15.38
CA VAL A 486 36.88 -12.28 15.47
C VAL A 486 36.64 -10.85 15.96
N CYS A 487 37.31 -10.43 17.02
CA CYS A 487 37.13 -9.09 17.61
C CYS A 487 37.55 -7.97 16.65
N ASN A 488 38.60 -8.21 15.86
CA ASN A 488 39.13 -7.27 14.85
C ASN A 488 38.32 -7.24 13.55
N SER A 489 37.32 -8.12 13.39
CA SER A 489 36.46 -8.14 12.20
C SER A 489 35.58 -6.90 12.11
N LEU A 490 35.05 -6.58 10.91
CA LEU A 490 34.10 -5.47 10.72
C LEU A 490 32.96 -5.55 11.74
N LEU A 491 32.42 -6.75 11.95
CA LEU A 491 31.61 -7.08 13.11
C LEU A 491 31.94 -8.51 13.55
N GLY A 492 32.13 -8.68 14.86
CA GLY A 492 32.36 -9.97 15.50
C GLY A 492 31.50 -10.06 16.76
N VAL A 493 30.69 -11.10 16.85
CA VAL A 493 29.65 -11.26 17.89
C VAL A 493 29.63 -12.66 18.48
N ALA A 494 29.29 -12.73 19.76
CA ALA A 494 28.82 -13.93 20.42
C ALA A 494 27.32 -14.11 20.15
N ILE A 495 26.91 -15.32 19.75
CA ILE A 495 25.52 -15.70 19.54
C ILE A 495 24.99 -16.24 20.87
N CYS A 496 23.99 -15.57 21.45
CA CYS A 496 23.42 -15.93 22.75
C CYS A 496 21.96 -16.37 22.62
N LEU A 497 21.55 -17.36 23.42
CA LEU A 497 20.13 -17.70 23.57
C LEU A 497 19.43 -16.64 24.42
N ARG A 498 18.23 -16.27 23.98
CA ARG A 498 17.36 -15.36 24.71
C ARG A 498 16.63 -16.12 25.82
N ASP A 499 16.98 -15.83 27.06
CA ASP A 499 16.25 -16.24 28.26
C ASP A 499 15.97 -14.99 29.10
N GLU A 500 14.71 -14.57 29.17
CA GLU A 500 14.30 -13.38 29.92
C GLU A 500 14.40 -13.55 31.44
N SER A 501 14.69 -14.77 31.91
CA SER A 501 14.78 -15.13 33.33
C SER A 501 16.20 -15.31 33.87
N SER A 502 17.23 -15.27 33.00
CA SER A 502 18.64 -15.47 33.36
C SER A 502 19.44 -14.17 33.25
N GLU A 503 20.11 -13.75 34.32
CA GLU A 503 20.99 -12.57 34.33
C GLU A 503 22.24 -12.76 33.45
N THR A 504 22.64 -14.01 33.16
CA THR A 504 23.79 -14.31 32.31
C THR A 504 23.36 -14.86 30.94
N PRO A 505 23.81 -14.26 29.82
CA PRO A 505 23.48 -14.74 28.48
C PRO A 505 24.17 -16.07 28.19
N THR A 506 23.41 -17.05 27.70
CA THR A 506 23.96 -18.36 27.32
C THR A 506 24.55 -18.30 25.93
N ILE A 507 25.89 -18.23 25.83
CA ILE A 507 26.61 -18.20 24.56
C ILE A 507 26.58 -19.59 23.91
N ILE A 508 26.09 -19.66 22.68
CA ILE A 508 25.96 -20.90 21.89
C ILE A 508 26.83 -20.92 20.64
N GLY A 509 27.50 -19.81 20.32
CA GLY A 509 28.36 -19.74 19.16
C GLY A 509 28.99 -18.38 18.93
N ILE A 510 29.75 -18.29 17.84
CA ILE A 510 30.53 -17.12 17.45
C ILE A 510 30.31 -16.88 15.96
N MET A 511 30.16 -15.62 15.58
CA MET A 511 29.98 -15.20 14.20
C MET A 511 30.70 -13.88 13.93
N CYS A 512 31.20 -13.73 12.71
CA CYS A 512 31.83 -12.51 12.27
C CYS A 512 31.59 -12.24 10.78
N ILE A 513 31.85 -11.00 10.38
CA ILE A 513 31.87 -10.54 8.99
C ILE A 513 33.10 -9.67 8.79
N GLY A 514 33.83 -9.89 7.69
CA GLY A 514 35.06 -9.17 7.37
C GLY A 514 36.21 -9.52 8.32
N TRP A 515 36.59 -10.81 8.33
CA TRP A 515 37.66 -11.40 9.15
C TRP A 515 38.89 -10.50 9.30
N GLY A 516 39.29 -10.21 10.54
CA GLY A 516 40.50 -9.42 10.84
C GLY A 516 40.44 -7.93 10.44
N GLY A 517 39.29 -7.47 9.95
CA GLY A 517 39.05 -6.09 9.54
C GLY A 517 39.17 -5.90 8.04
N ILE A 518 38.52 -4.87 7.52
CA ILE A 518 38.59 -4.49 6.10
C ILE A 518 39.61 -3.36 5.95
N SER A 519 40.67 -3.59 5.18
CA SER A 519 41.68 -2.55 4.94
C SER A 519 41.06 -1.31 4.27
N PRO A 520 41.38 -0.09 4.71
CA PRO A 520 40.88 1.14 4.10
C PRO A 520 41.12 1.23 2.59
N THR A 521 42.20 0.62 2.10
CA THR A 521 42.56 0.60 0.67
C THR A 521 41.56 -0.17 -0.21
N VAL A 522 40.84 -1.14 0.37
CA VAL A 522 39.86 -1.99 -0.35
C VAL A 522 38.42 -1.79 0.14
N ALA A 523 38.21 -0.98 1.18
CA ALA A 523 36.90 -0.74 1.78
C ALA A 523 35.85 -0.21 0.78
N HIS A 524 36.29 0.52 -0.26
CA HIS A 524 35.43 1.03 -1.33
C HIS A 524 34.73 -0.08 -2.15
N HIS A 525 35.26 -1.31 -2.16
CA HIS A 525 34.61 -2.44 -2.82
C HIS A 525 33.40 -2.99 -2.06
N ARG A 526 33.24 -2.62 -0.77
CA ARG A 526 32.09 -3.01 0.06
C ARG A 526 31.84 -4.53 0.06
N ASN A 527 32.90 -5.34 0.02
CA ASN A 527 32.82 -6.81 0.03
C ASN A 527 33.34 -7.36 1.37
N ALA A 528 32.64 -8.35 1.93
CA ALA A 528 33.08 -9.04 3.13
C ALA A 528 32.66 -10.52 3.12
N GLU A 529 33.42 -11.37 3.81
CA GLU A 529 33.06 -12.77 4.03
C GLU A 529 32.55 -12.97 5.45
N ILE A 530 31.50 -13.77 5.62
CA ILE A 530 30.97 -14.17 6.92
C ILE A 530 31.59 -15.49 7.39
N GLY A 531 31.73 -15.62 8.70
CA GLY A 531 32.13 -16.85 9.37
C GLY A 531 31.21 -17.13 10.54
N ILE A 532 30.82 -18.38 10.74
CA ILE A 532 29.95 -18.79 11.84
C ILE A 532 30.39 -20.13 12.41
N SER A 533 30.33 -20.29 13.73
CA SER A 533 30.60 -21.53 14.43
C SER A 533 29.66 -21.66 15.62
N LEU A 534 28.95 -22.79 15.72
CA LEU A 534 28.05 -23.10 16.84
C LEU A 534 28.58 -24.30 17.61
N VAL A 535 28.38 -24.33 18.93
CA VAL A 535 28.65 -25.53 19.71
C VAL A 535 27.75 -26.69 19.27
N LYS A 536 28.28 -27.91 19.36
CA LYS A 536 27.65 -29.11 18.79
C LYS A 536 26.22 -29.33 19.28
N GLU A 537 25.94 -29.06 20.56
CA GLU A 537 24.63 -29.24 21.19
C GLU A 537 23.52 -28.34 20.61
N HIS A 538 23.90 -27.25 19.94
CA HIS A 538 22.99 -26.26 19.38
C HIS A 538 22.90 -26.33 17.84
N GLN A 539 23.65 -27.25 17.22
CA GLN A 539 23.56 -27.48 15.77
C GLN A 539 22.28 -28.26 15.41
N GLY A 540 21.76 -28.04 14.20
CA GLY A 540 20.55 -28.72 13.71
C GLY A 540 19.22 -28.19 14.25
N LYS A 541 19.23 -27.21 15.16
CA LYS A 541 18.03 -26.58 15.77
C LYS A 541 17.54 -25.31 15.05
N GLY A 542 18.15 -24.98 13.91
CA GLY A 542 17.81 -23.81 13.09
C GLY A 542 18.53 -22.50 13.45
N TYR A 543 19.30 -22.45 14.56
CA TYR A 543 20.00 -21.23 14.99
C TYR A 543 21.01 -20.69 13.97
N GLY A 544 21.70 -21.57 13.23
CA GLY A 544 22.64 -21.13 12.18
C GLY A 544 21.95 -20.37 11.04
N ARG A 545 20.77 -20.81 10.61
CA ARG A 545 19.97 -20.09 9.60
C ARG A 545 19.51 -18.74 10.11
N GLU A 546 19.08 -18.69 11.37
CA GLU A 546 18.62 -17.46 12.01
C GLU A 546 19.74 -16.43 12.13
N ALA A 547 20.92 -16.85 12.61
CA ALA A 547 22.10 -16.00 12.74
C ALA A 547 22.60 -15.48 11.38
N ILE A 548 22.63 -16.34 10.35
CA ILE A 548 23.05 -15.94 9.00
C ILE A 548 22.06 -14.93 8.40
N ASN A 549 20.76 -15.13 8.56
CA ASN A 549 19.77 -14.15 8.10
C ASN A 549 19.94 -12.80 8.79
N TRP A 550 20.17 -12.79 10.11
CA TRP A 550 20.41 -11.56 10.86
C TRP A 550 21.67 -10.82 10.37
N ILE A 551 22.81 -11.51 10.20
CA ILE A 551 24.05 -10.84 9.79
C ILE A 551 24.01 -10.35 8.33
N LEU A 552 23.25 -11.02 7.46
CA LEU A 552 22.96 -10.52 6.12
C LEU A 552 22.15 -9.23 6.17
N ASP A 553 21.05 -9.23 6.93
CA ASP A 553 20.22 -8.04 7.09
C ASP A 553 21.03 -6.89 7.70
N TRP A 554 21.88 -7.17 8.70
CA TRP A 554 22.79 -6.16 9.26
C TRP A 554 23.83 -5.68 8.25
N GLY A 555 24.46 -6.60 7.51
CA GLY A 555 25.53 -6.30 6.57
C GLY A 555 25.07 -5.41 5.41
N PHE A 556 23.89 -5.68 4.85
CA PHE A 556 23.32 -4.86 3.78
C PHE A 556 22.67 -3.57 4.31
N ARG A 557 21.87 -3.64 5.39
CA ARG A 557 21.12 -2.45 5.89
C ARG A 557 21.97 -1.45 6.64
N HIS A 558 22.90 -1.92 7.47
CA HIS A 558 23.62 -1.07 8.43
C HIS A 558 25.08 -0.85 8.05
N ALA A 559 25.77 -1.89 7.61
CA ALA A 559 27.16 -1.76 7.16
C ALA A 559 27.27 -1.29 5.70
N GLY A 560 26.16 -1.32 4.96
CA GLY A 560 26.12 -0.94 3.55
C GLY A 560 27.10 -1.77 2.74
N LEU A 561 27.14 -3.09 2.90
CA LEU A 561 27.94 -3.95 2.03
C LEU A 561 27.26 -4.13 0.67
N HIS A 562 28.04 -4.36 -0.40
CA HIS A 562 27.54 -4.68 -1.73
C HIS A 562 27.51 -6.19 -1.98
N THR A 563 28.47 -6.92 -1.41
CA THR A 563 28.56 -8.38 -1.57
C THR A 563 28.97 -9.01 -0.24
N ILE A 564 28.27 -10.10 0.12
CA ILE A 564 28.59 -10.91 1.30
C ILE A 564 28.88 -12.35 0.84
N GLY A 565 30.10 -12.80 1.07
CA GLY A 565 30.56 -14.14 0.72
C GLY A 565 30.50 -15.12 1.91
N ILE A 566 30.43 -16.41 1.59
CA ILE A 566 30.68 -17.51 2.52
C ILE A 566 31.32 -18.68 1.78
N SER A 567 32.30 -19.34 2.40
CA SER A 567 32.97 -20.50 1.82
C SER A 567 32.80 -21.75 2.68
N THR A 568 32.79 -22.92 2.03
CA THR A 568 32.73 -24.22 2.71
C THR A 568 33.44 -25.30 1.90
N ALA A 569 33.93 -26.33 2.57
CA ALA A 569 34.54 -27.48 1.92
C ALA A 569 33.48 -28.33 1.18
N SER A 570 33.90 -28.97 0.07
CA SER A 570 33.02 -29.81 -0.76
C SER A 570 32.47 -31.05 -0.04
N TYR A 571 33.13 -31.51 1.03
CA TYR A 571 32.65 -32.61 1.88
C TYR A 571 31.63 -32.18 2.93
N ASN A 572 31.23 -30.90 2.96
CA ASN A 572 30.17 -30.38 3.84
C ASN A 572 28.90 -30.01 3.02
N PRO A 573 28.17 -31.00 2.48
CA PRO A 573 26.99 -30.75 1.66
C PRO A 573 25.84 -30.08 2.44
N ARG A 574 25.83 -30.24 3.78
CA ARG A 574 24.83 -29.63 4.66
C ARG A 574 24.95 -28.10 4.67
N ALA A 575 26.18 -27.57 4.70
CA ALA A 575 26.43 -26.14 4.64
C ALA A 575 26.06 -25.57 3.27
N VAL A 576 26.47 -26.22 2.18
CA VAL A 576 26.10 -25.81 0.81
C VAL A 576 24.58 -25.71 0.66
N HIS A 577 23.85 -26.76 1.04
CA HIS A 577 22.39 -26.78 0.95
C HIS A 577 21.74 -25.70 1.82
N LEU A 578 22.28 -25.46 3.02
CA LEU A 578 21.81 -24.38 3.89
C LEU A 578 21.98 -23.01 3.20
N TYR A 579 23.16 -22.72 2.66
CA TYR A 579 23.46 -21.44 2.01
C TYR A 579 22.61 -21.21 0.76
N GLU A 580 22.50 -22.20 -0.13
CA GLU A 580 21.64 -22.12 -1.32
C GLU A 580 20.17 -21.90 -0.95
N SER A 581 19.67 -22.61 0.07
CA SER A 581 18.29 -22.43 0.55
C SER A 581 18.03 -21.08 1.23
N MET A 582 19.09 -20.32 1.56
CA MET A 582 18.99 -18.94 2.04
C MET A 582 19.15 -17.91 0.91
N GLY A 583 19.40 -18.37 -0.31
CA GLY A 583 19.52 -17.53 -1.50
C GLY A 583 20.95 -17.14 -1.88
N PHE A 584 21.98 -17.73 -1.25
CA PHE A 584 23.35 -17.57 -1.75
C PHE A 584 23.51 -18.25 -3.11
N VAL A 585 24.29 -17.62 -3.99
CA VAL A 585 24.59 -18.10 -5.33
C VAL A 585 26.02 -18.63 -5.38
N HIS A 586 26.24 -19.73 -6.12
CA HIS A 586 27.56 -20.33 -6.28
C HIS A 586 28.45 -19.46 -7.19
N GLU A 587 29.46 -18.80 -6.62
CA GLU A 587 30.36 -17.89 -7.35
C GLU A 587 31.54 -18.63 -7.98
N GLY A 588 32.02 -19.70 -7.34
CA GLY A 588 33.20 -20.41 -7.82
C GLY A 588 33.65 -21.59 -6.97
N ARG A 589 34.66 -22.31 -7.47
CA ARG A 589 35.23 -23.50 -6.83
C ARG A 589 36.74 -23.51 -6.97
N ARG A 590 37.46 -23.60 -5.85
CA ARG A 590 38.91 -23.82 -5.83
C ARG A 590 39.18 -25.32 -5.69
N ARG A 591 39.70 -25.92 -6.75
CA ARG A 591 39.88 -27.37 -6.83
C ARG A 591 41.06 -27.85 -5.99
N GLY A 592 40.87 -28.95 -5.25
CA GLY A 592 41.93 -29.63 -4.50
C GLY A 592 42.74 -28.70 -3.56
N THR A 593 42.06 -27.77 -2.88
CA THR A 593 42.72 -26.78 -2.00
C THR A 593 42.74 -27.20 -0.54
N ILE A 594 41.84 -28.11 -0.12
CA ILE A 594 41.71 -28.55 1.28
C ILE A 594 42.23 -29.98 1.39
N TRP A 595 43.24 -30.19 2.24
CA TRP A 595 43.73 -31.54 2.58
C TRP A 595 43.07 -32.04 3.85
N GLN A 596 42.26 -33.11 3.75
CA GLN A 596 41.59 -33.72 4.90
C GLN A 596 41.47 -35.22 4.69
N ASN A 597 41.76 -36.02 5.72
CA ASN A 597 41.65 -37.49 5.71
C ASN A 597 42.32 -38.16 4.48
N ARG A 598 43.55 -37.74 4.16
CA ARG A 598 44.35 -38.22 3.00
C ARG A 598 43.70 -37.99 1.62
N GLY A 599 42.76 -37.05 1.53
CA GLY A 599 42.14 -36.62 0.28
C GLY A 599 42.28 -35.11 0.07
N TRP A 600 42.39 -34.72 -1.19
CA TRP A 600 42.25 -33.33 -1.61
C TRP A 600 40.78 -33.05 -1.93
N HIS A 601 40.24 -31.98 -1.36
CA HIS A 601 38.86 -31.56 -1.49
C HIS A 601 38.79 -30.12 -2.01
N ASP A 602 37.65 -29.78 -2.59
CA ASP A 602 37.44 -28.45 -3.17
C ASP A 602 36.93 -27.48 -2.10
N LEU A 603 37.28 -26.20 -2.24
CA LEU A 603 36.63 -25.11 -1.51
C LEU A 603 35.56 -24.50 -2.42
N ILE A 604 34.32 -24.46 -1.94
CA ILE A 604 33.16 -23.90 -2.64
C ILE A 604 32.94 -22.49 -2.11
N ASN A 605 32.88 -21.51 -3.02
CA ASN A 605 32.61 -20.12 -2.70
C ASN A 605 31.18 -19.78 -3.13
N LEU A 606 30.40 -19.24 -2.20
CA LEU A 606 29.08 -18.71 -2.46
C LEU A 606 29.03 -17.25 -2.05
N GLY A 607 28.19 -16.47 -2.72
CA GLY A 607 28.01 -15.05 -2.45
C GLY A 607 26.56 -14.62 -2.60
N MET A 608 26.26 -13.48 -2.00
CA MET A 608 24.99 -12.79 -2.16
C MET A 608 25.29 -11.32 -2.40
N THR A 609 24.69 -10.76 -3.44
CA THR A 609 24.74 -9.32 -3.72
C THR A 609 23.63 -8.57 -3.01
N GLU A 610 23.83 -7.28 -2.79
CA GLU A 610 22.82 -6.36 -2.23
C GLU A 610 21.51 -6.47 -3.00
N ARG A 611 21.57 -6.54 -4.33
CA ARG A 611 20.41 -6.70 -5.20
C ARG A 611 19.67 -8.02 -4.98
N GLU A 612 20.37 -9.14 -4.87
CA GLU A 612 19.74 -10.44 -4.63
C GLU A 612 19.07 -10.48 -3.26
N TRP A 613 19.74 -9.91 -2.25
CA TRP A 613 19.18 -9.75 -0.91
C TRP A 613 17.93 -8.85 -0.91
N GLU A 614 17.95 -7.71 -1.59
CA GLU A 614 16.79 -6.81 -1.73
C GLU A 614 15.58 -7.55 -2.34
N ILE A 615 15.82 -8.35 -3.38
CA ILE A 615 14.79 -9.17 -4.03
C ILE A 615 14.22 -10.20 -3.05
N LEU A 616 15.06 -10.89 -2.29
CA LEU A 616 14.64 -11.88 -1.28
C LEU A 616 13.84 -11.24 -0.14
N ARG A 617 14.12 -9.98 0.20
CA ARG A 617 13.41 -9.22 1.25
C ARG A 617 12.23 -8.40 0.73
N GLY A 618 11.99 -8.40 -0.58
CA GLY A 618 10.92 -7.61 -1.21
C GLY A 618 11.13 -6.10 -1.08
N LEU A 619 12.38 -5.65 -0.95
CA LEU A 619 12.74 -4.24 -0.81
C LEU A 619 12.82 -3.55 -2.19
N PRO A 620 12.51 -2.24 -2.27
CA PRO A 620 12.70 -1.47 -3.49
C PRO A 620 14.20 -1.38 -3.80
N GLN A 621 14.57 -1.60 -5.07
CA GLN A 621 15.97 -1.54 -5.51
C GLN A 621 16.53 -0.13 -5.31
N LEU A 622 17.70 -0.03 -4.67
CA LEU A 622 18.48 1.20 -4.69
C LEU A 622 18.79 1.56 -6.16
N GLN A 623 18.31 2.73 -6.61
CA GLN A 623 18.62 3.22 -7.94
C GLN A 623 20.14 3.36 -8.05
N SER A 624 20.77 2.57 -8.91
CA SER A 624 22.15 2.80 -9.34
C SER A 624 22.19 4.19 -10.00
N SER A 625 22.69 5.18 -9.28
CA SER A 625 22.98 6.51 -9.80
C SER A 625 24.03 6.45 -10.92
#